data_AF-A0A8T5NDA1-F1
#
_entry.id   AF-A0A8T5NDA1-F1
#
_cell.length_a   1.000
_cell.length_b   1.000
_cell.length_c   1.000
_cell.angle_alpha   90.00
_cell.angle_beta   90.00
_cell.angle_gamma   90.00
#
_symmetry.space_group_name_H-M   'P 1'
#
loop_
_entity.id
_entity.type
_entity.pdbx_description
1 polymer ?
#
loop_
_entity_poly.entity_id
_entity_poly.type
_entity_poly.pdbx_seq_one_letter_code
_entity_poly.pdbx_strand_id
1 'polypeptide(L)' 'MQKRKSLKKEDAVIGAFTEWVGAKYLISENRHFLKLNVKDFEVLSAKQFLVRFKVPE' A
#
# COMPACT_ATOMS: atom_id res chain seq x y z
N MET A 1 -18.84 12.49 -3.09
CA MET A 1 -17.48 13.01 -2.81
C MET A 1 -16.80 12.09 -1.80
N GLN A 2 -15.82 11.27 -2.20
CA GLN A 2 -15.08 10.41 -1.26
C GLN A 2 -14.21 11.28 -0.35
N LYS A 3 -14.46 11.22 0.97
CA LYS A 3 -13.62 11.87 1.99
C LYS A 3 -12.19 11.38 1.83
N ARG A 4 -11.29 12.26 1.38
CA ARG A 4 -9.84 12.04 1.46
C ARG A 4 -9.49 12.02 2.94
N LYS A 5 -9.43 10.81 3.52
CA LYS A 5 -9.00 10.63 4.90
C LYS A 5 -7.50 10.93 4.88
N SER A 6 -7.11 12.08 5.42
CA SER A 6 -5.70 12.48 5.47
C SER A 6 -4.89 11.37 6.14
N LEU A 7 -3.94 10.81 5.39
CA LEU A 7 -2.91 9.94 5.91
C LEU A 7 -2.18 10.68 7.04
N LYS A 8 -1.74 9.96 8.07
CA LYS A 8 -0.82 10.56 9.04
C LYS A 8 0.47 10.94 8.31
N LYS A 9 1.21 11.90 8.85
CA LYS A 9 2.47 12.37 8.24
C LYS A 9 3.44 11.20 7.98
N GLU A 10 3.52 10.24 8.90
CA GLU A 10 4.38 9.07 8.71
C GLU A 10 3.90 8.18 7.56
N ASP A 11 2.59 7.96 7.43
CA ASP A 11 2.03 7.14 6.35
C ASP A 11 2.25 7.80 4.98
N ALA A 12 2.18 9.13 4.91
CA ALA A 12 2.43 9.88 3.68
C ALA A 12 3.88 9.75 3.19
N VAL A 13 4.84 9.67 4.11
CA VAL A 13 6.27 9.47 3.77
C VAL A 13 6.50 8.10 3.14
N ILE A 14 5.91 7.03 3.70
CA ILE A 14 6.03 5.68 3.15
C ILE A 14 5.38 5.61 1.76
N GLY A 15 4.22 6.23 1.58
CA GLY A 15 3.55 6.29 0.27
C GLY A 15 4.38 7.04 -0.78
N ALA A 16 4.90 8.22 -0.43
CA ALA A 16 5.77 9.00 -1.30
C ALA A 16 7.08 8.27 -1.64
N PHE A 17 7.66 7.57 -0.66
CA PHE A 17 8.85 6.75 -0.90
C PHE A 17 8.57 5.60 -1.87
N THR A 18 7.42 4.92 -1.70
CA THR A 18 6.98 3.83 -2.59
C THR A 18 6.82 4.32 -4.03
N GLU A 19 6.21 5.48 -4.21
CA GLU A 19 6.07 6.14 -5.51
C GLU A 19 7.43 6.52 -6.09
N TRP A 20 8.31 7.11 -5.28
CA TRP A 20 9.65 7.56 -5.71
C TRP A 20 10.53 6.41 -6.21
N VAL A 21 10.51 5.25 -5.54
CA VAL A 21 11.26 4.07 -5.98
C VAL A 21 10.60 3.33 -7.16
N GLY A 22 9.40 3.74 -7.57
CA GLY A 22 8.64 3.09 -8.65
C GLY A 22 8.19 1.67 -8.27
N ALA A 23 7.95 1.41 -6.98
CA ALA A 23 7.53 0.08 -6.54
C ALA A 23 6.11 -0.22 -7.00
N LYS A 24 5.91 -1.38 -7.64
CA LYS A 24 4.59 -1.81 -8.10
C LYS A 24 3.63 -2.16 -6.97
N TYR A 25 4.17 -2.62 -5.84
CA TYR A 25 3.39 -3.11 -4.70
C TYR A 25 3.89 -2.53 -3.39
N LEU A 26 2.97 -2.08 -2.54
CA LEU A 26 3.22 -1.80 -1.12
C LEU A 26 2.56 -2.88 -0.28
N ILE A 27 3.35 -3.71 0.39
CA ILE A 27 2.83 -4.75 1.27
C ILE A 27 2.67 -4.16 2.67
N SER A 28 1.44 -4.13 3.20
CA SER A 28 1.17 -3.57 4.52
C SER A 28 -0.11 -4.12 5.15
N GLU A 29 -0.08 -4.36 6.47
CA GLU A 29 -1.27 -4.68 7.29
C GLU A 29 -1.92 -3.42 7.90
N ASN A 30 -1.35 -2.24 7.64
CA ASN A 30 -1.88 -1.01 8.18
C ASN A 30 -3.16 -0.61 7.43
N ARG A 31 -4.28 -0.56 8.19
CA ARG A 31 -5.63 -0.28 7.70
C ARG A 31 -5.74 1.06 6.97
N HIS A 32 -4.83 2.01 7.22
CA HIS A 32 -4.79 3.28 6.52
C HIS A 32 -4.28 3.13 5.08
N PHE A 33 -3.25 2.31 4.86
CA PHE A 33 -2.77 1.97 3.51
C PHE A 33 -3.72 1.05 2.78
N LEU A 34 -4.33 0.07 3.45
CA LEU A 34 -5.30 -0.82 2.81
C LEU A 34 -6.55 -0.08 2.28
N LYS A 35 -6.81 1.13 2.76
CA LYS A 35 -7.88 2.02 2.28
C LYS A 35 -7.39 3.09 1.31
N LEU A 36 -6.08 3.16 1.09
CA LEU A 36 -5.48 4.10 0.18
C LEU A 36 -5.69 3.60 -1.25
N ASN A 37 -6.34 4.43 -2.06
CA ASN A 37 -6.48 4.18 -3.49
C ASN A 37 -5.52 5.13 -4.22
N VAL A 38 -4.38 4.57 -4.63
CA VAL A 38 -3.30 5.23 -5.36
C VAL A 38 -3.22 4.62 -6.76
N LYS A 39 -2.88 5.44 -7.76
CA LYS A 39 -2.83 4.99 -9.15
C LYS A 39 -1.51 4.31 -9.50
N ASP A 40 -0.45 4.68 -8.79
CA ASP A 40 0.93 4.35 -9.17
C ASP A 40 1.41 3.01 -8.60
N PHE A 41 0.82 2.54 -7.50
CA PHE A 41 1.14 1.25 -6.88
C PHE A 41 -0.09 0.58 -6.25
N GLU A 42 -0.07 -0.75 -6.16
CA GLU A 42 -1.13 -1.52 -5.52
C GLU A 42 -0.75 -1.85 -4.07
N VAL A 43 -1.64 -1.57 -3.12
CA VAL A 43 -1.44 -1.96 -1.72
C VAL A 43 -1.99 -3.37 -1.51
N LEU A 44 -1.17 -4.28 -1.00
CA LEU A 44 -1.54 -5.67 -0.70
C LEU A 44 -1.33 -5.98 0.78
N SER A 45 -2.19 -6.82 1.34
CA SER A 45 -1.88 -7.49 2.61
C SER A 45 -0.80 -8.56 2.42
N ALA A 46 -0.11 -8.93 3.48
CA ALA A 46 0.90 -10.00 3.43
C ALA A 46 0.27 -11.31 2.91
N LYS A 47 -0.93 -11.63 3.39
CA LYS A 47 -1.69 -12.80 2.93
C LYS A 47 -2.01 -12.72 1.43
N GLN A 48 -2.46 -11.57 0.94
CA GLN A 48 -2.76 -11.39 -0.48
C GLN A 48 -1.52 -11.55 -1.34
N PHE A 49 -0.38 -11.01 -0.89
CA PHE A 49 0.89 -11.15 -1.58
C PHE A 49 1.32 -12.62 -1.67
N LEU A 50 1.34 -13.35 -0.56
CA LEU A 50 1.72 -14.77 -0.52
C LEU A 50 0.83 -15.64 -1.42
N VAL A 51 -0.49 -15.45 -1.36
CA VAL A 51 -1.46 -16.18 -2.21
C VAL A 51 -1.24 -15.86 -3.68
N ARG A 52 -1.02 -14.59 -4.02
CA ARG A 52 -0.88 -14.14 -5.42
C ARG A 52 0.41 -14.65 -6.06
N PHE A 53 1.50 -14.67 -5.31
CA PHE A 53 2.81 -15.05 -5.80
C PHE A 53 3.19 -16.49 -5.50
N LYS A 54 2.28 -17.28 -4.90
CA LYS A 54 2.50 -18.69 -4.53
C LYS A 54 3.84 -18.89 -3.82
N VAL A 55 4.21 -17.94 -2.95
CA VAL A 55 5.44 -18.07 -2.16
C VAL A 55 5.15 -19.14 -1.10
N PRO A 56 5.85 -20.29 -1.12
CA PRO A 56 5.66 -21.31 -0.08
C PRO A 56 6.12 -20.75 1.28
N GLU A 57 5.40 -21.10 2.34
CA GLU A 57 5.73 -20.76 3.74
C GLU A 57 7.04 -21.40 4.21
#